data_AF-A0A4P2R0L6-F1
#
_entry.id   AF-A0A4P2R0L6-F1
#
_cell.length_a   1.000
_cell.length_b   1.000
_cell.length_c   1.000
_cell.angle_alpha   90.00
_cell.angle_beta   90.00
_cell.angle_gamma   90.00
#
_symmetry.space_group_name_H-M   'P 1'
#
loop_
_entity.id
_entity.type
_entity.pdbx_description
1 polymer ?
#
loop_
_entity_poly.entity_id
_entity_poly.type
_entity_poly.pdbx_seq_one_letter_code
_entity_poly.pdbx_strand_id
1 'polypeptide(L)'
;MPNLLAMSFEGELAPCFDLTCLRPGGKLPDGWGIGYYPGGEPSATVLKEPAPPQGSIRSELVKAWEHLESSLLVLHIRTATWGSINDANTQPFSRSWGGRDWLFAHSGSLVDRIEVDPKSLFQPVGSTDTELILCELLRWMASEGLRSLGDIDPAVLRDWFDEMNEHGPLTSVLADGRDLVVYADRDREGDAFLWEVLPPYERLAFGDEDLEVDLTRRGVKSRKGVIVSSEELKVHAGAQPATWKRVPPGHLVVLRQGALRATATPHVDRRRPAPSTPPLSSRPVRRPTHAPIRRFQVVHRTAYHYATAVERSTHLLRLTPAHDRLQTLLHNEINLSVEGQQRDYDDVFGNRARRVLLDTPFKELIIESKSRLELLDTDPLSFRPLRARSTIPLVWMPWQRQILQPFLLPPELAESELAELSEYAMTFVERNDYDLLDTLLDLNASIFDEYEYKQGATNVFTTAFDVYANRRGVCQDFANLFICLTRLLGVPSRYVCGYIYTGPKHENHRQSEASHAWVQVYLPEIGWKGFDPTNGILTQTEHIRVAVGRNYMDATPTSGTIFVGGGAERLEVDVRVEPID
;
A
#
# COMPACT_ATOMS: atom_id res chain seq x y z
N MET A 1 35.09 14.33 17.55
CA MET A 1 34.83 13.17 16.68
C MET A 1 33.36 13.24 16.30
N PRO A 2 33.03 13.43 15.02
CA PRO A 2 31.68 13.34 14.51
C PRO A 2 31.22 11.90 14.64
N ASN A 3 30.57 11.61 15.75
CA ASN A 3 29.98 10.30 16.03
C ASN A 3 28.63 10.14 15.32
N LEU A 4 28.03 11.22 14.80
CA LEU A 4 26.74 11.22 14.14
C LEU A 4 26.77 12.03 12.83
N LEU A 5 26.36 11.40 11.74
CA LEU A 5 26.17 12.01 10.42
C LEU A 5 24.83 11.55 9.87
N ALA A 6 24.00 12.48 9.38
CA ALA A 6 22.78 12.15 8.65
C ALA A 6 22.62 13.06 7.44
N MET A 7 21.81 12.63 6.48
CA MET A 7 21.59 13.40 5.26
C MET A 7 20.20 13.17 4.68
N SER A 8 19.64 14.23 4.08
CA SER A 8 18.40 14.21 3.31
C SER A 8 18.62 14.90 1.97
N PHE A 9 18.27 14.25 0.87
CA PHE A 9 18.42 14.78 -0.50
C PHE A 9 17.12 14.67 -1.30
N GLU A 10 16.95 15.53 -2.31
CA GLU A 10 15.74 15.54 -3.16
C GLU A 10 15.64 14.35 -4.14
N GLY A 11 16.61 13.44 -4.10
CA GLY A 11 16.66 12.21 -4.87
C GLY A 11 17.79 11.34 -4.33
N GLU A 12 17.99 10.18 -4.96
CA GLU A 12 19.00 9.24 -4.52
C GLU A 12 20.41 9.73 -4.83
N LEU A 13 21.31 9.51 -3.88
CA LEU A 13 22.74 9.68 -4.03
C LEU A 13 23.44 8.39 -3.62
N ALA A 14 24.56 8.12 -4.28
CA ALA A 14 25.47 7.02 -3.98
C ALA A 14 26.72 7.56 -3.25
N PRO A 15 26.64 7.86 -1.95
CA PRO A 15 27.79 8.33 -1.17
C PRO A 15 28.89 7.27 -1.11
N CYS A 16 30.14 7.74 -1.14
CA CYS A 16 31.31 6.93 -0.79
C CYS A 16 31.76 7.32 0.62
N PHE A 17 31.73 6.37 1.56
CA PHE A 17 32.24 6.55 2.92
C PHE A 17 33.57 5.81 3.07
N ASP A 18 34.57 6.49 3.62
CA ASP A 18 35.86 5.91 3.97
C ASP A 18 36.10 6.17 5.46
N LEU A 19 36.01 5.10 6.27
CA LEU A 19 36.24 5.15 7.72
C LEU A 19 37.75 5.20 7.98
N THR A 20 38.31 6.40 7.95
CA THR A 20 39.75 6.63 8.10
C THR A 20 40.28 6.23 9.48
N CYS A 21 39.42 6.23 10.51
CA CYS A 21 39.74 5.70 11.84
C CYS A 21 40.15 4.22 11.85
N LEU A 22 39.77 3.44 10.83
CA LEU A 22 40.13 2.01 10.70
C LEU A 22 41.47 1.79 9.99
N ARG A 23 42.13 2.85 9.53
CA ARG A 23 43.48 2.79 8.93
C ARG A 23 44.54 2.56 10.02
N PRO A 24 45.72 1.99 9.66
CA PRO A 24 46.79 1.75 10.62
C PRO A 24 47.21 3.04 11.35
N GLY A 25 47.30 2.97 12.68
CA GLY A 25 47.74 4.08 13.54
C GLY A 25 46.62 4.95 14.14
N GLY A 26 45.36 4.75 13.73
CA GLY A 26 44.20 5.38 14.33
C GLY A 26 43.70 4.67 15.60
N LYS A 27 42.94 5.38 16.45
CA LYS A 27 42.19 4.77 17.56
C LYS A 27 40.93 4.13 16.98
N LEU A 28 40.78 2.82 17.17
CA LEU A 28 39.62 2.09 16.68
C LEU A 28 38.35 2.49 17.46
N PRO A 29 37.21 2.66 16.78
CA PRO A 29 35.93 2.88 17.45
C PRO A 29 35.41 1.56 18.05
N ASP A 30 34.51 1.66 19.03
CA ASP A 30 33.84 0.49 19.62
C ASP A 30 32.79 -0.11 18.66
N GLY A 31 32.41 0.62 17.63
CA GLY A 31 31.61 0.12 16.52
C GLY A 31 31.31 1.22 15.51
N TRP A 32 30.78 0.85 14.37
CA TRP A 32 30.19 1.79 13.42
C TRP A 32 28.95 1.18 12.79
N GLY A 33 28.08 2.03 12.25
CA GLY A 33 26.96 1.57 11.47
C GLY A 33 26.41 2.65 10.56
N ILE A 34 25.71 2.18 9.53
CA ILE A 34 25.05 2.97 8.52
C ILE A 34 23.66 2.40 8.27
N GLY A 35 22.66 3.26 8.39
CA GLY A 35 21.27 3.00 8.10
C GLY A 35 20.84 3.86 6.92
N TYR A 36 20.15 3.27 5.95
CA TYR A 36 19.67 3.99 4.78
C TYR A 36 18.37 3.36 4.28
N TYR A 37 17.68 4.08 3.39
CA TYR A 37 16.43 3.65 2.78
C TYR A 37 16.64 3.38 1.28
N PRO A 38 16.91 2.13 0.88
CA PRO A 38 17.11 1.80 -0.53
C PRO A 38 15.85 2.12 -1.35
N GLY A 39 16.01 2.65 -2.56
CA GLY A 39 14.87 2.94 -3.44
C GLY A 39 13.98 4.10 -2.96
N GLY A 40 14.34 4.78 -1.86
CA GLY A 40 13.45 5.72 -1.17
C GLY A 40 12.22 5.05 -0.53
N GLU A 41 12.25 3.72 -0.35
CA GLU A 41 11.18 2.96 0.30
C GLU A 41 11.18 3.20 1.83
N PRO A 42 10.05 3.08 2.54
CA PRO A 42 10.01 3.20 4.00
C PRO A 42 10.63 1.98 4.74
N SER A 43 11.45 1.19 4.05
CA SER A 43 12.15 0.01 4.55
C SER A 43 13.63 0.35 4.74
N ALA A 44 14.14 0.22 5.96
CA ALA A 44 15.50 0.63 6.29
C ALA A 44 16.45 -0.56 6.27
N THR A 45 17.59 -0.42 5.62
CA THR A 45 18.70 -1.37 5.73
C THR A 45 19.74 -0.81 6.66
N VAL A 46 20.17 -1.60 7.66
CA VAL A 46 21.24 -1.25 8.58
C VAL A 46 22.41 -2.20 8.38
N LEU A 47 23.57 -1.66 8.02
CA LEU A 47 24.85 -2.35 8.07
C LEU A 47 25.64 -1.80 9.24
N LYS A 48 26.11 -2.67 10.12
CA LYS A 48 26.90 -2.28 11.29
C LYS A 48 27.94 -3.32 11.63
N GLU A 49 28.96 -2.88 12.37
CA GLU A 49 30.06 -3.72 12.82
C GLU A 49 30.50 -3.27 14.22
N PRO A 50 30.35 -4.13 15.25
CA PRO A 50 30.97 -3.91 16.54
C PRO A 50 32.46 -4.26 16.51
N ALA A 51 33.29 -3.54 17.28
CA ALA A 51 34.74 -3.77 17.38
C ALA A 51 35.43 -4.02 16.02
N PRO A 52 35.29 -3.11 15.03
CA PRO A 52 35.85 -3.29 13.70
C PRO A 52 37.38 -3.48 13.76
N PRO A 53 37.94 -4.52 13.12
CA PRO A 53 39.38 -4.65 13.00
C PRO A 53 39.94 -3.60 12.03
N GLN A 54 41.25 -3.33 12.13
CA GLN A 54 41.94 -2.54 11.10
C GLN A 54 41.79 -3.20 9.73
N GLY A 55 41.44 -2.40 8.71
CA GLY A 55 41.19 -2.91 7.36
C GLY A 55 39.96 -3.81 7.24
N SER A 56 38.92 -3.56 8.04
CA SER A 56 37.65 -4.30 7.98
C SER A 56 37.12 -4.43 6.55
N ILE A 57 36.81 -5.67 6.15
CA ILE A 57 36.16 -5.98 4.87
C ILE A 57 34.79 -5.29 4.79
N ARG A 58 34.04 -5.17 5.90
CA ARG A 58 32.74 -4.49 5.89
C ARG A 58 32.88 -2.99 5.62
N SER A 59 33.94 -2.37 6.13
CA SER A 59 34.25 -0.96 5.82
C SER A 59 34.66 -0.78 4.35
N GLU A 60 35.53 -1.65 3.83
CA GLU A 60 35.92 -1.62 2.41
C GLU A 60 34.73 -1.88 1.48
N LEU A 61 33.80 -2.75 1.90
CA LEU A 61 32.55 -2.98 1.20
C LEU A 61 31.73 -1.70 1.13
N VAL A 62 31.48 -0.99 2.24
CA VAL A 62 30.71 0.28 2.21
C VAL A 62 31.33 1.29 1.25
N LYS A 63 32.65 1.43 1.27
CA LYS A 63 33.39 2.32 0.36
C LYS A 63 33.17 1.96 -1.11
N ALA A 64 33.10 0.68 -1.42
CA ALA A 64 32.92 0.15 -2.77
C ALA A 64 31.44 -0.13 -3.16
N TRP A 65 30.49 -0.01 -2.22
CA TRP A 65 29.13 -0.53 -2.42
C TRP A 65 28.29 0.37 -3.32
N GLU A 66 28.25 0.07 -4.62
CA GLU A 66 27.51 0.85 -5.63
C GLU A 66 26.00 0.91 -5.37
N HIS A 67 25.41 -0.13 -4.78
CA HIS A 67 23.97 -0.18 -4.46
C HIS A 67 23.58 0.55 -3.15
N LEU A 68 24.49 1.26 -2.51
CA LEU A 68 24.17 2.14 -1.37
C LEU A 68 23.62 3.48 -1.90
N GLU A 69 22.54 3.42 -2.66
CA GLU A 69 21.83 4.57 -3.22
C GLU A 69 20.62 4.89 -2.33
N SER A 70 20.58 6.12 -1.80
CA SER A 70 19.47 6.58 -0.98
C SER A 70 19.35 8.09 -0.94
N SER A 71 18.14 8.58 -0.71
CA SER A 71 17.85 9.98 -0.42
C SER A 71 17.98 10.31 1.07
N LEU A 72 17.99 9.30 1.95
CA LEU A 72 18.03 9.44 3.40
C LEU A 72 18.99 8.43 4.02
N LEU A 73 19.95 8.94 4.79
CA LEU A 73 20.99 8.11 5.39
C LEU A 73 21.36 8.62 6.78
N VAL A 74 21.67 7.69 7.67
CA VAL A 74 22.14 7.91 9.04
C VAL A 74 23.36 7.03 9.27
N LEU A 75 24.49 7.65 9.61
CA LEU A 75 25.75 6.99 9.96
C LEU A 75 26.11 7.34 11.40
N HIS A 76 26.62 6.36 12.14
CA HIS A 76 27.09 6.55 13.50
C HIS A 76 28.42 5.84 13.74
N ILE A 77 29.37 6.52 14.37
CA ILE A 77 30.63 5.94 14.86
C ILE A 77 30.56 5.89 16.39
N ARG A 78 30.52 4.68 16.94
CA ARG A 78 30.25 4.41 18.36
C ARG A 78 31.52 4.48 19.19
N THR A 79 31.44 5.21 20.30
CA THR A 79 32.30 5.06 21.48
C THR A 79 31.41 4.59 22.64
N ALA A 80 31.68 3.42 23.21
CA ALA A 80 30.77 2.74 24.10
C ALA A 80 30.86 3.28 25.54
N THR A 81 29.75 3.85 26.02
CA THR A 81 29.52 4.16 27.45
C THR A 81 28.63 3.10 28.10
N TRP A 82 27.58 2.66 27.39
CA TRP A 82 26.62 1.65 27.83
C TRP A 82 26.67 0.40 26.96
N GLY A 83 26.39 -0.75 27.59
CA GLY A 83 26.29 -2.05 26.94
C GLY A 83 27.63 -2.62 26.45
N SER A 84 27.69 -3.95 26.30
CA SER A 84 28.86 -4.61 25.73
C SER A 84 29.06 -4.25 24.25
N ILE A 85 30.28 -4.42 23.76
CA ILE A 85 30.62 -4.20 22.35
C ILE A 85 30.11 -5.40 21.52
N ASN A 86 28.89 -5.28 21.00
CA ASN A 86 28.25 -6.27 20.15
C ASN A 86 27.25 -5.59 19.21
N ASP A 87 26.71 -6.36 18.27
CA ASP A 87 25.83 -5.86 17.23
C ASP A 87 24.52 -5.25 17.79
N ALA A 88 23.96 -5.89 18.81
CA ALA A 88 22.74 -5.45 19.51
C ALA A 88 22.90 -4.09 20.20
N ASN A 89 24.13 -3.61 20.42
CA ASN A 89 24.41 -2.33 21.06
C ASN A 89 25.03 -1.30 20.09
N THR A 90 25.21 -1.65 18.81
CA THR A 90 25.82 -0.76 17.82
C THR A 90 24.75 -0.01 17.02
N GLN A 91 24.90 1.31 16.97
CA GLN A 91 24.05 2.27 16.27
C GLN A 91 24.33 2.28 14.74
N PRO A 92 23.39 2.74 13.89
CA PRO A 92 22.02 3.16 14.23
C PRO A 92 21.11 1.98 14.57
N PHE A 93 20.04 2.26 15.31
CA PHE A 93 18.99 1.28 15.59
C PHE A 93 17.87 1.41 14.58
N SER A 94 17.33 0.25 14.17
CA SER A 94 16.12 0.16 13.36
C SER A 94 15.02 -0.56 14.13
N ARG A 95 13.80 -0.04 14.03
CA ARG A 95 12.58 -0.69 14.53
C ARG A 95 11.40 -0.38 13.62
N SER A 96 10.59 -1.40 13.36
CA SER A 96 9.39 -1.23 12.55
C SER A 96 8.20 -0.78 13.40
N TRP A 97 7.60 0.34 13.03
CA TRP A 97 6.31 0.79 13.57
C TRP A 97 5.57 1.57 12.49
N GLY A 98 4.24 1.51 12.51
CA GLY A 98 3.44 2.29 11.58
C GLY A 98 3.53 1.87 10.10
N GLY A 99 4.23 0.79 9.77
CA GLY A 99 4.43 0.32 8.38
C GLY A 99 5.71 0.86 7.74
N ARG A 100 6.66 1.31 8.55
CA ARG A 100 7.96 1.83 8.14
C ARG A 100 9.01 1.43 9.17
N ASP A 101 10.26 1.41 8.74
CA ASP A 101 11.40 1.26 9.63
C ASP A 101 11.88 2.63 10.09
N TRP A 102 12.00 2.76 11.40
CA TRP A 102 12.48 3.97 12.05
C TRP A 102 13.96 3.80 12.33
N LEU A 103 14.78 4.66 11.74
CA LEU A 103 16.20 4.74 12.04
C LEU A 103 16.44 5.78 13.12
N PHE A 104 17.18 5.40 14.16
CA PHE A 104 17.55 6.30 15.23
C PHE A 104 19.03 6.21 15.56
N ALA A 105 19.63 7.37 15.72
CA ALA A 105 21.00 7.50 16.22
C ALA A 105 21.10 8.70 17.17
N HIS A 106 21.98 8.55 18.15
CA HIS A 106 22.09 9.41 19.31
C HIS A 106 23.57 9.62 19.63
N SER A 107 23.98 10.88 19.59
CA SER A 107 25.26 11.41 20.04
C SER A 107 25.10 11.99 21.44
N GLY A 108 25.56 11.24 22.44
CA GLY A 108 25.40 11.56 23.84
C GLY A 108 25.41 10.30 24.68
N SER A 109 25.23 10.47 25.99
CA SER A 109 25.04 9.35 26.90
C SER A 109 24.12 9.81 28.02
N LEU A 110 23.03 9.09 28.25
CA LEU A 110 22.19 9.35 29.42
C LEU A 110 22.97 9.03 30.69
N VAL A 111 22.70 9.80 31.74
CA VAL A 111 23.26 9.68 33.09
C VAL A 111 22.51 8.60 33.86
N ASP A 112 21.20 8.48 33.65
CA ASP A 112 20.35 7.49 34.30
C ASP A 112 19.48 6.74 33.28
N ARG A 113 18.96 5.59 33.73
CA ARG A 113 18.26 4.65 32.85
C ARG A 113 16.77 4.98 32.83
N ILE A 114 16.25 5.22 31.62
CA ILE A 114 14.80 5.33 31.38
C ILE A 114 14.13 3.99 31.72
N GLU A 115 13.10 4.03 32.56
CA GLU A 115 12.26 2.87 32.85
C GLU A 115 11.38 2.54 31.65
N VAL A 116 11.50 1.31 31.13
CA VAL A 116 10.63 0.82 30.05
C VAL A 116 9.57 -0.10 30.64
N ASP A 117 8.30 0.18 30.35
CA ASP A 117 7.19 -0.69 30.73
C ASP A 117 7.44 -2.12 30.19
N PRO A 118 7.51 -3.15 31.05
CA PRO A 118 7.68 -4.54 30.61
C PRO A 118 6.58 -5.02 29.64
N LYS A 119 5.43 -4.36 29.63
CA LYS A 119 4.32 -4.62 28.70
C LYS A 119 4.35 -3.76 27.44
N SER A 120 5.36 -2.91 27.28
CA SER A 120 5.56 -2.10 26.08
C SER A 120 5.63 -2.98 24.84
N LEU A 121 5.04 -2.49 23.75
CA LEU A 121 5.12 -3.11 22.43
C LEU A 121 6.56 -3.09 21.88
N PHE A 122 7.41 -2.19 22.39
CA PHE A 122 8.80 -2.06 21.99
C PHE A 122 9.70 -2.35 23.16
N GLN A 123 10.52 -3.37 22.98
CA GLN A 123 11.54 -3.75 23.95
C GLN A 123 12.92 -3.63 23.30
N PRO A 124 13.92 -3.17 24.07
CA PRO A 124 15.31 -3.18 23.63
C PRO A 124 15.78 -4.64 23.48
N VAL A 125 16.66 -4.87 22.50
CA VAL A 125 17.37 -6.15 22.35
C VAL A 125 18.72 -6.05 23.04
N GLY A 126 19.38 -4.90 22.91
CA GLY A 126 20.58 -4.52 23.61
C GLY A 126 20.31 -3.90 24.98
N SER A 127 21.32 -3.20 25.49
CA SER A 127 21.34 -2.58 26.80
C SER A 127 21.83 -1.12 26.77
N THR A 128 21.87 -0.51 25.59
CA THR A 128 22.19 0.90 25.41
C THR A 128 21.01 1.80 25.74
N ASP A 129 21.31 2.98 26.28
CA ASP A 129 20.40 4.10 26.43
C ASP A 129 19.75 4.52 25.10
N THR A 130 20.52 4.57 24.01
CA THR A 130 19.99 4.91 22.68
C THR A 130 18.82 4.01 22.25
N GLU A 131 18.92 2.70 22.47
CA GLU A 131 17.84 1.79 22.07
C GLU A 131 16.60 1.93 22.97
N LEU A 132 16.81 2.26 24.25
CA LEU A 132 15.73 2.59 25.19
C LEU A 132 14.98 3.84 24.73
N ILE A 133 15.71 4.90 24.35
CA ILE A 133 15.12 6.14 23.81
C ILE A 133 14.25 5.83 22.58
N LEU A 134 14.77 5.04 21.63
CA LEU A 134 14.00 4.65 20.45
C LEU A 134 12.73 3.87 20.83
N CYS A 135 12.84 2.89 21.73
CA CYS A 135 11.68 2.09 22.15
C CYS A 135 10.60 2.95 22.80
N GLU A 136 10.99 3.95 23.59
CA GLU A 136 10.08 4.81 24.31
C GLU A 136 9.45 5.90 23.42
N LEU A 137 10.22 6.50 22.51
CA LEU A 137 9.67 7.37 21.44
C LEU A 137 8.62 6.62 20.63
N LEU A 138 8.93 5.38 20.21
CA LEU A 138 7.98 4.55 19.48
C LEU A 138 6.79 4.14 20.34
N ARG A 139 6.97 3.93 21.65
CA ARG A 139 5.87 3.68 22.59
C ARG A 139 4.92 4.87 22.67
N TRP A 140 5.42 6.10 22.76
CA TRP A 140 4.59 7.30 22.75
C TRP A 140 3.83 7.45 21.44
N MET A 141 4.52 7.34 20.30
CA MET A 141 3.89 7.31 18.97
C MET A 141 2.81 6.23 18.91
N ALA A 142 3.07 5.06 19.49
CA ALA A 142 2.13 3.97 19.50
C ALA A 142 0.89 4.21 20.35
N SER A 143 1.07 4.83 21.51
CA SER A 143 -0.03 5.19 22.38
C SER A 143 -0.95 6.26 21.78
N GLU A 144 -0.41 7.13 20.93
CA GLU A 144 -1.16 8.17 20.22
C GLU A 144 -1.61 7.75 18.82
N GLY A 145 -1.26 6.54 18.37
CA GLY A 145 -1.61 6.03 17.05
C GLY A 145 -0.89 6.69 15.88
N LEU A 146 0.20 7.42 16.14
CA LEU A 146 1.03 8.10 15.14
C LEU A 146 1.90 7.10 14.38
N ARG A 147 1.99 7.20 13.06
CA ARG A 147 2.60 6.17 12.20
C ARG A 147 3.68 6.69 11.25
N SER A 148 3.86 8.00 11.16
CA SER A 148 4.93 8.69 10.45
C SER A 148 5.37 9.93 11.23
N LEU A 149 6.58 10.43 10.99
CA LEU A 149 7.03 11.73 11.50
C LEU A 149 6.16 12.87 10.99
N GLY A 150 5.53 12.70 9.82
CA GLY A 150 4.59 13.66 9.26
C GLY A 150 3.26 13.75 9.99
N ASP A 151 2.91 12.77 10.84
CA ASP A 151 1.68 12.76 11.63
C ASP A 151 1.84 13.52 12.96
N ILE A 152 3.08 13.82 13.36
CA ILE A 152 3.41 14.38 14.67
C ILE A 152 3.60 15.89 14.52
N ASP A 153 2.94 16.67 15.37
CA ASP A 153 3.27 18.09 15.51
C ASP A 153 4.75 18.20 15.94
N PRO A 154 5.61 18.91 15.19
CA PRO A 154 7.02 19.08 15.56
C PRO A 154 7.23 19.62 16.98
N ALA A 155 6.31 20.42 17.51
CA ALA A 155 6.38 20.91 18.88
C ALA A 155 6.17 19.79 19.91
N VAL A 156 5.21 18.89 19.66
CA VAL A 156 4.96 17.72 20.52
C VAL A 156 6.13 16.75 20.48
N LEU A 157 6.67 16.48 19.28
CA LEU A 157 7.84 15.62 19.14
C LEU A 157 9.06 16.22 19.87
N ARG A 158 9.24 17.54 19.80
CA ARG A 158 10.29 18.25 20.54
C ARG A 158 10.11 18.07 22.05
N ASP A 159 8.91 18.25 22.57
CA ASP A 159 8.61 18.05 24.00
C ASP A 159 8.98 16.64 24.48
N TRP A 160 8.79 15.61 23.63
CA TRP A 160 9.20 14.24 23.93
C TRP A 160 10.72 14.08 23.99
N PHE A 161 11.45 14.69 23.05
CA PHE A 161 12.91 14.72 23.11
C PHE A 161 13.41 15.48 24.34
N ASP A 162 12.76 16.57 24.73
CA ASP A 162 13.11 17.31 25.94
C ASP A 162 12.89 16.51 27.23
N GLU A 163 11.81 15.71 27.30
CA GLU A 163 11.56 14.78 28.41
C GLU A 163 12.72 13.77 28.52
N MET A 164 13.20 13.24 27.39
CA MET A 164 14.38 12.36 27.37
C MET A 164 15.68 13.08 27.72
N ASN A 165 15.80 14.34 27.31
CA ASN A 165 16.98 15.16 27.54
C ASN A 165 17.13 15.56 29.03
N GLU A 166 16.10 15.33 29.87
CA GLU A 166 16.23 15.41 31.33
C GLU A 166 17.18 14.36 31.91
N HIS A 167 17.38 13.24 31.20
CA HIS A 167 18.21 12.13 31.65
C HIS A 167 19.68 12.26 31.20
N GLY A 168 20.04 13.28 30.42
CA GLY A 168 21.41 13.54 29.96
C GLY A 168 21.50 14.06 28.51
N PRO A 169 22.72 14.24 27.99
CA PRO A 169 22.96 14.78 26.65
C PRO A 169 22.28 13.96 25.56
N LEU A 170 21.59 14.61 24.61
CA LEU A 170 20.69 13.94 23.66
C LEU A 170 20.72 14.50 22.22
N THR A 171 21.87 14.85 21.65
CA THR A 171 21.88 15.20 20.22
C THR A 171 21.50 13.97 19.39
N SER A 172 20.39 14.03 18.65
CA SER A 172 19.82 12.83 18.04
C SER A 172 19.23 13.08 16.66
N VAL A 173 19.19 12.02 15.87
CA VAL A 173 18.43 11.98 14.61
C VAL A 173 17.47 10.81 14.59
N LEU A 174 16.28 11.07 14.07
CA LEU A 174 15.23 10.09 13.87
C LEU A 174 14.74 10.19 12.43
N ALA A 175 14.76 9.09 11.69
CA ALA A 175 14.26 9.04 10.33
C ALA A 175 13.20 7.94 10.19
N ASP A 176 12.27 8.15 9.28
CA ASP A 176 11.12 7.25 9.05
C ASP A 176 10.99 6.82 7.58
N GLY A 177 12.04 7.09 6.78
CA GLY A 177 12.10 6.85 5.34
C GLY A 177 11.59 7.99 4.47
N ARG A 178 10.95 9.01 5.06
CA ARG A 178 10.50 10.21 4.34
C ARG A 178 10.99 11.51 4.97
N ASP A 179 10.90 11.60 6.29
CA ASP A 179 11.40 12.73 7.07
C ASP A 179 12.65 12.33 7.86
N LEU A 180 13.54 13.30 8.04
CA LEU A 180 14.67 13.25 8.96
C LEU A 180 14.47 14.34 10.01
N VAL A 181 14.26 13.93 11.25
CA VAL A 181 14.23 14.80 12.41
C VAL A 181 15.62 14.89 13.01
N VAL A 182 16.04 16.10 13.36
CA VAL A 182 17.24 16.37 14.14
C VAL A 182 16.83 17.13 15.39
N TYR A 183 17.21 16.62 16.54
CA TYR A 183 17.07 17.30 17.82
C TYR A 183 18.45 17.68 18.35
N ALA A 184 18.62 18.96 18.69
CA ALA A 184 19.84 19.48 19.28
C ALA A 184 19.71 19.46 20.80
N ASP A 185 20.71 18.89 21.47
CA ASP A 185 20.81 18.87 22.93
C ASP A 185 20.57 20.27 23.54
N ARG A 186 19.74 20.35 24.58
CA ARG A 186 19.36 21.63 25.18
C ARG A 186 20.42 22.22 26.10
N ASP A 187 21.23 21.36 26.71
CA ASP A 187 22.18 21.71 27.76
C ASP A 187 23.60 22.01 27.20
N ARG A 188 23.75 21.92 25.87
CA ARG A 188 24.97 22.21 25.08
C ARG A 188 26.12 21.24 25.34
N GLU A 189 25.82 20.04 25.81
CA GLU A 189 26.82 18.98 25.95
C GLU A 189 27.01 18.20 24.65
N GLY A 190 26.07 18.31 23.71
CA GLY A 190 26.19 17.87 22.33
C GLY A 190 25.78 18.96 21.33
N ASP A 191 26.38 18.95 20.14
CA ASP A 191 26.06 19.91 19.08
C ASP A 191 25.46 19.23 17.85
N ALA A 192 24.65 19.97 17.10
CA ALA A 192 24.14 19.57 15.80
C ALA A 192 24.30 20.72 14.79
N PHE A 193 24.84 20.42 13.62
CA PHE A 193 25.08 21.38 12.55
C PHE A 193 24.37 20.92 11.27
N LEU A 194 23.79 21.87 10.54
CA LEU A 194 23.17 21.66 9.23
C LEU A 194 23.99 22.36 8.15
N TRP A 195 24.24 21.68 7.05
CA TRP A 195 24.78 22.27 5.84
C TRP A 195 23.83 22.03 4.67
N GLU A 196 23.25 23.12 4.17
CA GLU A 196 22.43 23.10 2.96
C GLU A 196 23.33 23.12 1.72
N VAL A 197 23.15 22.10 0.88
CA VAL A 197 23.88 21.89 -0.37
C VAL A 197 22.95 22.20 -1.52
N LEU A 198 23.33 23.15 -2.36
CA LEU A 198 22.56 23.55 -3.54
C LEU A 198 23.36 23.29 -4.82
N PRO A 199 22.75 22.71 -5.86
CA PRO A 199 23.39 22.54 -7.17
C PRO A 199 23.52 23.88 -7.92
N PRO A 200 24.44 23.98 -8.90
CA PRO A 200 25.38 22.94 -9.32
C PRO A 200 26.65 22.91 -8.45
N TYR A 201 27.20 21.72 -8.24
CA TYR A 201 28.49 21.54 -7.58
C TYR A 201 29.35 20.52 -8.32
N GLU A 202 30.64 20.82 -8.49
CA GLU A 202 31.56 19.94 -9.22
C GLU A 202 32.09 18.79 -8.36
N ARG A 203 32.31 19.06 -7.07
CA ARG A 203 32.80 18.11 -6.08
C ARG A 203 32.18 18.42 -4.72
N LEU A 204 31.73 17.37 -4.04
CA LEU A 204 31.16 17.44 -2.70
C LEU A 204 31.82 16.37 -1.84
N ALA A 205 32.98 16.73 -1.29
CA ALA A 205 33.80 15.86 -0.48
C ALA A 205 34.20 16.58 0.81
N PHE A 206 33.97 15.95 1.95
CA PHE A 206 34.18 16.51 3.27
C PHE A 206 34.44 15.39 4.28
N GLY A 207 35.05 15.73 5.41
CA GLY A 207 35.37 14.74 6.43
C GLY A 207 36.27 15.30 7.52
N ASP A 208 36.83 14.39 8.30
CA ASP A 208 37.75 14.67 9.38
C ASP A 208 38.78 13.52 9.53
N GLU A 209 39.32 13.32 10.74
CA GLU A 209 40.31 12.27 10.99
C GLU A 209 39.70 10.86 11.02
N ASP A 210 38.39 10.73 11.26
CA ASP A 210 37.71 9.45 11.46
C ASP A 210 36.86 9.00 10.26
N LEU A 211 36.35 9.96 9.47
CA LEU A 211 35.48 9.71 8.33
C LEU A 211 35.76 10.67 7.16
N GLU A 212 35.94 10.13 5.96
CA GLU A 212 35.84 10.88 4.70
C GLU A 212 34.57 10.49 3.93
N VAL A 213 33.87 11.49 3.42
CA VAL A 213 32.65 11.35 2.61
C VAL A 213 32.85 12.03 1.26
N ASP A 214 32.55 11.32 0.17
CA ASP A 214 32.46 11.91 -1.18
C ASP A 214 31.13 11.55 -1.83
N LEU A 215 30.28 12.56 -2.01
CA LEU A 215 28.94 12.42 -2.58
C LEU A 215 28.93 12.53 -4.12
N THR A 216 30.03 13.01 -4.71
CA THR A 216 30.15 13.26 -6.16
C THR A 216 30.96 12.20 -6.89
N ARG A 217 31.70 11.36 -6.16
CA ARG A 217 32.59 10.33 -6.72
C ARG A 217 31.90 9.40 -7.72
N ARG A 218 30.60 9.19 -7.56
CA ARG A 218 29.78 8.28 -8.40
C ARG A 218 28.85 8.99 -9.38
N GLY A 219 29.02 10.30 -9.60
CA GLY A 219 28.54 10.98 -10.81
C GLY A 219 27.29 11.87 -10.68
N VAL A 220 26.56 11.85 -9.56
CA VAL A 220 25.39 12.73 -9.38
C VAL A 220 25.82 14.10 -8.81
N LYS A 221 25.64 15.17 -9.59
CA LYS A 221 26.12 16.53 -9.29
C LYS A 221 25.03 17.61 -9.23
N SER A 222 23.77 17.19 -9.27
CA SER A 222 22.62 18.08 -9.52
C SER A 222 21.51 17.94 -8.48
N ARG A 223 21.81 17.49 -7.25
CA ARG A 223 20.81 17.26 -6.21
C ARG A 223 20.97 18.23 -5.05
N LYS A 224 19.91 18.93 -4.68
CA LYS A 224 19.89 19.67 -3.42
C LYS A 224 19.80 18.71 -2.23
N GLY A 225 20.41 19.09 -1.12
CA GLY A 225 20.37 18.30 0.11
C GLY A 225 20.65 19.10 1.37
N VAL A 226 20.42 18.46 2.50
CA VAL A 226 20.85 18.94 3.82
C VAL A 226 21.67 17.84 4.47
N ILE A 227 22.90 18.17 4.84
CA ILE A 227 23.79 17.32 5.61
C ILE A 227 23.73 17.74 7.07
N VAL A 228 23.63 16.77 7.96
CA VAL A 228 23.54 16.95 9.41
C VAL A 228 24.73 16.27 10.05
N SER A 229 25.46 16.96 10.92
CA SER A 229 26.61 16.38 11.63
C SER A 229 26.66 16.88 13.07
N SER A 230 27.19 16.06 13.98
CA SER A 230 27.43 16.50 15.36
C SER A 230 28.60 17.50 15.50
N GLU A 231 29.45 17.59 14.47
CA GLU A 231 30.58 18.53 14.39
C GLU A 231 30.68 19.15 12.99
N GLU A 232 31.30 20.33 12.87
CA GLU A 232 31.58 20.94 11.57
C GLU A 232 32.68 20.15 10.84
N LEU A 233 32.31 19.46 9.76
CA LEU A 233 33.26 18.69 8.94
C LEU A 233 34.03 19.60 7.99
N LYS A 234 35.31 19.29 7.78
CA LYS A 234 36.19 20.05 6.89
C LYS A 234 35.93 19.65 5.44
N VAL A 235 35.73 20.64 4.58
CA VAL A 235 35.60 20.43 3.14
C VAL A 235 36.98 20.26 2.50
N HIS A 236 37.12 19.28 1.61
CA HIS A 236 38.38 19.06 0.90
C HIS A 236 38.64 20.12 -0.19
N ALA A 237 39.90 20.29 -0.56
CA ALA A 237 40.29 21.22 -1.61
C ALA A 237 39.54 20.95 -2.93
N GLY A 238 38.94 22.00 -3.50
CA GLY A 238 38.18 21.95 -4.75
C GLY A 238 36.74 21.44 -4.62
N ALA A 239 36.26 21.14 -3.40
CA ALA A 239 34.84 20.86 -3.14
C ALA A 239 34.05 22.14 -2.80
N GLN A 240 32.72 22.08 -2.94
CA GLN A 240 31.82 23.19 -2.63
C GLN A 240 32.02 23.66 -1.18
N PRO A 241 32.24 24.97 -0.93
CA PRO A 241 32.39 25.48 0.42
C PRO A 241 31.21 25.12 1.32
N ALA A 242 31.50 24.67 2.54
CA ALA A 242 30.47 24.40 3.53
C ALA A 242 30.08 25.67 4.29
N THR A 243 28.78 25.84 4.49
CA THR A 243 28.23 26.83 5.41
C THR A 243 27.42 26.09 6.46
N TRP A 244 28.10 25.64 7.52
CA TRP A 244 27.46 24.97 8.64
C TRP A 244 26.67 25.97 9.48
N LYS A 245 25.40 25.67 9.69
CA LYS A 245 24.50 26.40 10.58
C LYS A 245 24.26 25.53 11.80
N ARG A 246 24.69 25.98 12.98
CA ARG A 246 24.40 25.31 14.24
C ARG A 246 22.89 25.34 14.50
N VAL A 247 22.31 24.19 14.84
CA VAL A 247 20.94 24.10 15.33
C VAL A 247 20.94 24.63 16.78
N PRO A 248 20.10 25.61 17.12
CA PRO A 248 20.12 26.15 18.47
C PRO A 248 19.73 25.07 19.52
N PRO A 249 20.29 25.11 20.73
CA PRO A 249 20.03 24.11 21.77
C PRO A 249 18.52 23.96 22.08
N GLY A 250 18.05 22.72 22.19
CA GLY A 250 16.65 22.37 22.44
C GLY A 250 15.71 22.57 21.25
N HIS A 251 16.24 22.97 20.09
CA HIS A 251 15.45 23.04 18.87
C HIS A 251 15.36 21.66 18.20
N LEU A 252 14.22 21.44 17.55
CA LEU A 252 13.99 20.32 16.67
C LEU A 252 13.77 20.83 15.25
N VAL A 253 14.44 20.23 14.27
CA VAL A 253 14.25 20.52 12.85
C VAL A 253 13.75 19.27 12.11
N VAL A 254 12.86 19.48 11.16
CA VAL A 254 12.33 18.43 10.29
C VAL A 254 12.82 18.69 8.87
N LEU A 255 13.50 17.71 8.28
CA LEU A 255 14.07 17.76 6.94
C LEU A 255 13.33 16.75 6.04
N ARG A 256 13.06 17.15 4.80
CA ARG A 256 12.45 16.28 3.78
C ARG A 256 13.01 16.64 2.42
N GLN A 257 13.43 15.63 1.65
CA GLN A 257 13.89 15.81 0.27
C GLN A 257 14.89 16.97 0.11
N GLY A 258 15.86 17.06 1.01
CA GLY A 258 16.88 18.11 0.97
C GLY A 258 16.40 19.52 1.30
N ALA A 259 15.27 19.68 2.02
CA ALA A 259 14.78 20.97 2.47
C ALA A 259 14.36 20.94 3.96
N LEU A 260 14.50 22.08 4.63
CA LEU A 260 13.93 22.32 5.96
C LEU A 260 12.41 22.49 5.83
N ARG A 261 11.65 21.56 6.42
CA ARG A 261 10.18 21.54 6.41
C ARG A 261 9.60 22.30 7.60
N ALA A 262 10.17 22.12 8.78
CA ALA A 262 9.68 22.73 10.02
C ALA A 262 10.81 22.91 11.03
N THR A 263 10.61 23.84 11.96
CA THR A 263 11.45 24.04 13.14
C THR A 263 10.54 24.24 14.33
N ALA A 264 10.74 23.42 15.37
CA ALA A 264 10.12 23.61 16.68
C ALA A 264 11.16 24.19 17.64
N THR A 265 10.75 25.20 18.39
CA THR A 265 11.60 25.92 19.34
C THR A 265 11.17 25.62 20.77
N PRO A 266 12.07 25.69 21.77
CA PRO A 266 11.73 25.55 23.17
C PRO A 266 10.60 26.51 23.61
N HIS A 267 9.60 25.98 24.32
CA HIS A 267 8.55 26.80 24.95
C HIS A 267 8.98 27.29 26.33
N VAL A 268 8.68 28.55 26.66
CA VAL A 268 9.08 29.19 27.93
C VAL A 268 8.21 28.77 29.12
N ASP A 269 6.98 28.29 28.90
CA ASP A 269 6.08 27.88 29.99
C ASP A 269 4.98 26.97 29.47
N ARG A 270 5.10 25.66 29.70
CA ARG A 270 3.99 24.69 29.81
C ARG A 270 4.52 23.37 30.34
N ARG A 271 4.33 23.10 31.63
CA ARG A 271 4.34 21.73 32.15
C ARG A 271 3.15 20.98 31.53
N ARG A 272 3.44 19.82 30.96
CA ARG A 272 2.47 18.86 30.40
C ARG A 272 1.27 18.71 31.36
N PRO A 273 0.01 18.94 30.94
CA PRO A 273 -1.12 18.43 31.69
C PRO A 273 -1.01 16.91 31.69
N ALA A 274 -1.12 16.29 32.87
CA ALA A 274 -1.20 14.84 32.97
C ALA A 274 -2.28 14.32 32.01
N PRO A 275 -2.05 13.18 31.32
CA PRO A 275 -2.97 12.69 30.32
C PRO A 275 -4.35 12.44 30.95
N SER A 276 -5.28 13.35 30.70
CA SER A 276 -6.68 13.15 31.07
C SER A 276 -7.22 12.06 30.16
N THR A 277 -7.44 10.87 30.70
CA THR A 277 -8.17 9.79 30.06
C THR A 277 -9.58 10.29 29.73
N PRO A 278 -9.94 10.57 28.45
CA PRO A 278 -11.34 10.68 28.11
C PRO A 278 -11.92 9.26 28.22
N PRO A 279 -13.19 9.11 28.62
CA PRO A 279 -13.81 7.79 28.56
C PRO A 279 -13.71 7.34 27.11
N LEU A 280 -13.00 6.22 26.91
CA LEU A 280 -13.00 5.48 25.68
C LEU A 280 -14.47 5.19 25.36
N SER A 281 -15.03 5.93 24.41
CA SER A 281 -16.02 5.36 23.51
C SER A 281 -15.27 4.38 22.60
N SER A 282 -14.68 3.35 23.19
CA SER A 282 -14.47 2.11 22.47
C SER A 282 -15.87 1.60 22.19
N ARG A 283 -16.32 1.76 20.95
CA ARG A 283 -17.22 0.72 20.44
C ARG A 283 -16.50 -0.59 20.71
N PRO A 284 -17.11 -1.54 21.43
CA PRO A 284 -16.46 -2.81 21.65
C PRO A 284 -16.20 -3.41 20.27
N VAL A 285 -14.93 -3.48 19.86
CA VAL A 285 -14.55 -4.35 18.76
C VAL A 285 -14.68 -5.76 19.31
N ARG A 286 -15.92 -6.25 19.35
CA ARG A 286 -16.18 -7.68 19.38
C ARG A 286 -15.55 -8.21 18.10
N ARG A 287 -14.42 -8.90 18.22
CA ARG A 287 -14.02 -9.85 17.19
C ARG A 287 -15.12 -10.91 17.15
N PRO A 288 -15.85 -11.12 16.04
CA PRO A 288 -16.66 -12.31 15.90
C PRO A 288 -15.71 -13.49 15.95
N THR A 289 -15.89 -14.38 16.92
CA THR A 289 -15.12 -15.63 17.00
C THR A 289 -15.54 -16.64 15.93
N HIS A 290 -16.66 -16.42 15.24
CA HIS A 290 -17.02 -17.05 13.96
C HIS A 290 -17.99 -16.11 13.24
N ALA A 291 -17.82 -15.96 11.93
CA ALA A 291 -18.78 -15.26 11.09
C ALA A 291 -20.02 -16.13 10.82
N PRO A 292 -21.24 -15.57 10.89
CA PRO A 292 -22.45 -16.31 10.55
C PRO A 292 -22.42 -16.65 9.05
N ILE A 293 -22.54 -17.95 8.75
CA ILE A 293 -22.75 -18.42 7.39
C ILE A 293 -24.14 -17.97 6.94
N ARG A 294 -24.26 -17.36 5.76
CA ARG A 294 -25.55 -17.14 5.11
C ARG A 294 -25.75 -18.16 4.01
N ARG A 295 -26.93 -18.76 3.96
CA ARG A 295 -27.29 -19.71 2.91
C ARG A 295 -28.30 -19.10 1.97
N PHE A 296 -28.12 -19.36 0.69
CA PHE A 296 -29.02 -18.90 -0.35
C PHE A 296 -29.43 -20.03 -1.27
N GLN A 297 -30.69 -19.98 -1.67
CA GLN A 297 -31.19 -20.65 -2.86
C GLN A 297 -31.30 -19.62 -3.98
N VAL A 298 -30.68 -19.93 -5.11
CA VAL A 298 -30.76 -19.12 -6.32
C VAL A 298 -31.45 -19.91 -7.41
N VAL A 299 -32.44 -19.28 -8.04
CA VAL A 299 -33.10 -19.80 -9.23
C VAL A 299 -32.88 -18.78 -10.34
N HIS A 300 -32.18 -19.17 -11.39
CA HIS A 300 -32.00 -18.39 -12.62
C HIS A 300 -32.75 -19.10 -13.73
N ARG A 301 -33.70 -18.41 -14.36
CA ARG A 301 -34.43 -18.92 -15.53
C ARG A 301 -34.27 -17.94 -16.69
N THR A 302 -33.71 -18.44 -17.79
CA THR A 302 -33.61 -17.72 -19.05
C THR A 302 -34.42 -18.44 -20.10
N ALA A 303 -35.37 -17.74 -20.73
CA ALA A 303 -36.18 -18.24 -21.82
C ALA A 303 -35.90 -17.45 -23.09
N TYR A 304 -35.43 -18.16 -24.12
CA TYR A 304 -35.30 -17.65 -25.48
C TYR A 304 -36.50 -18.08 -26.31
N HIS A 305 -37.13 -17.13 -26.97
CA HIS A 305 -38.18 -17.39 -27.96
C HIS A 305 -37.72 -16.91 -29.33
N TYR A 306 -37.74 -17.82 -30.31
CA TYR A 306 -37.31 -17.56 -31.67
C TYR A 306 -38.50 -17.52 -32.63
N ALA A 307 -38.52 -16.54 -33.54
CA ALA A 307 -39.57 -16.42 -34.54
C ALA A 307 -39.64 -17.65 -35.48
N THR A 308 -38.47 -18.21 -35.82
CA THR A 308 -38.28 -19.41 -36.66
C THR A 308 -37.58 -20.48 -35.84
N ALA A 309 -37.75 -21.75 -36.24
CA ALA A 309 -37.06 -22.83 -35.55
C ALA A 309 -35.54 -22.69 -35.72
N VAL A 310 -34.82 -22.85 -34.61
CA VAL A 310 -33.37 -23.03 -34.60
C VAL A 310 -33.12 -24.52 -34.81
N GLU A 311 -32.44 -24.88 -35.88
CA GLU A 311 -32.14 -26.29 -36.19
C GLU A 311 -30.84 -26.74 -35.52
N ARG A 312 -29.86 -25.83 -35.47
CA ARG A 312 -28.55 -26.11 -34.91
C ARG A 312 -27.98 -24.91 -34.18
N SER A 313 -27.63 -25.10 -32.92
CA SER A 313 -27.02 -24.07 -32.09
C SER A 313 -26.03 -24.65 -31.07
N THR A 314 -25.07 -23.82 -30.66
CA THR A 314 -24.23 -24.09 -29.50
C THR A 314 -24.44 -23.00 -28.45
N HIS A 315 -24.54 -23.41 -27.20
CA HIS A 315 -24.67 -22.51 -26.06
C HIS A 315 -23.53 -22.75 -25.07
N LEU A 316 -23.07 -21.69 -24.44
CA LEU A 316 -22.14 -21.70 -23.34
C LEU A 316 -22.85 -21.15 -22.11
N LEU A 317 -22.96 -21.98 -21.07
CA LEU A 317 -23.67 -21.66 -19.84
C LEU A 317 -22.65 -21.55 -18.71
N ARG A 318 -22.56 -20.37 -18.11
CA ARG A 318 -21.81 -20.08 -16.89
C ARG A 318 -22.82 -19.80 -15.78
N LEU A 319 -23.60 -20.83 -15.43
CA LEU A 319 -24.71 -20.74 -14.48
C LEU A 319 -24.45 -21.53 -13.19
N THR A 320 -23.27 -22.11 -13.07
CA THR A 320 -22.80 -22.81 -11.87
C THR A 320 -22.04 -21.82 -11.00
N PRO A 321 -22.52 -21.47 -9.80
CA PRO A 321 -21.82 -20.54 -8.93
C PRO A 321 -20.40 -21.02 -8.58
N ALA A 322 -19.50 -20.08 -8.34
CA ALA A 322 -18.13 -20.39 -7.94
C ALA A 322 -18.09 -21.18 -6.63
N HIS A 323 -17.05 -21.99 -6.45
CA HIS A 323 -16.76 -22.69 -5.21
C HIS A 323 -15.35 -22.33 -4.77
N ASP A 324 -15.20 -21.61 -3.65
CA ASP A 324 -13.92 -21.16 -3.11
C ASP A 324 -13.95 -21.02 -1.58
N ARG A 325 -12.93 -20.35 -1.02
CA ARG A 325 -12.78 -20.13 0.43
C ARG A 325 -13.92 -19.32 1.06
N LEU A 326 -14.63 -18.47 0.31
CA LEU A 326 -15.68 -17.59 0.82
C LEU A 326 -17.09 -18.01 0.38
N GLN A 327 -17.19 -18.80 -0.69
CA GLN A 327 -18.45 -19.30 -1.23
C GLN A 327 -18.39 -20.82 -1.42
N THR A 328 -19.21 -21.55 -0.66
CA THR A 328 -19.35 -23.00 -0.76
C THR A 328 -20.61 -23.36 -1.54
N LEU A 329 -20.44 -23.87 -2.76
CA LEU A 329 -21.54 -24.45 -3.52
C LEU A 329 -21.95 -25.80 -2.92
N LEU A 330 -23.17 -25.89 -2.38
CA LEU A 330 -23.73 -27.13 -1.80
C LEU A 330 -24.38 -28.01 -2.88
N HIS A 331 -25.12 -27.38 -3.78
CA HIS A 331 -25.85 -28.07 -4.83
C HIS A 331 -26.04 -27.15 -6.03
N ASN A 332 -25.92 -27.69 -7.23
CA ASN A 332 -26.27 -27.00 -8.46
C ASN A 332 -26.89 -28.00 -9.44
N GLU A 333 -27.95 -27.56 -10.10
CA GLU A 333 -28.62 -28.29 -11.17
C GLU A 333 -28.94 -27.31 -12.30
N ILE A 334 -28.62 -27.70 -13.53
CA ILE A 334 -28.94 -26.93 -14.75
C ILE A 334 -29.79 -27.83 -15.63
N ASN A 335 -31.02 -27.39 -15.88
CA ASN A 335 -32.00 -28.05 -16.73
C ASN A 335 -32.25 -27.24 -18.00
N LEU A 336 -32.40 -27.94 -19.11
CA LEU A 336 -32.73 -27.36 -20.42
C LEU A 336 -34.04 -27.95 -20.92
N SER A 337 -34.88 -27.14 -21.55
CA SER A 337 -36.13 -27.62 -22.17
C SER A 337 -35.90 -28.46 -23.43
N VAL A 338 -34.71 -28.36 -24.04
CA VAL A 338 -34.32 -29.07 -25.24
C VAL A 338 -33.13 -29.97 -24.92
N GLU A 339 -33.25 -31.25 -25.26
CA GLU A 339 -32.15 -32.19 -25.09
C GLU A 339 -31.03 -31.92 -26.11
N GLY A 340 -29.79 -32.07 -25.65
CA GLY A 340 -28.62 -31.93 -26.49
C GLY A 340 -27.38 -32.48 -25.81
N GLN A 341 -26.28 -32.48 -26.56
CA GLN A 341 -25.00 -32.95 -26.04
C GLN A 341 -24.42 -31.89 -25.10
N GLN A 342 -24.20 -32.28 -23.86
CA GLN A 342 -23.69 -31.38 -22.81
C GLN A 342 -22.26 -31.79 -22.45
N ARG A 343 -21.39 -30.81 -22.27
CA ARG A 343 -20.03 -31.01 -21.79
C ARG A 343 -19.65 -29.94 -20.79
N ASP A 344 -19.32 -30.37 -19.60
CA ASP A 344 -18.82 -29.51 -18.53
C ASP A 344 -17.31 -29.43 -18.56
N TYR A 345 -16.77 -28.24 -18.32
CA TYR A 345 -15.34 -27.99 -18.19
C TYR A 345 -15.08 -26.71 -17.39
N ASP A 346 -13.89 -26.60 -16.83
CA ASP A 346 -13.41 -25.35 -16.25
C ASP A 346 -12.71 -24.52 -17.34
N ASP A 347 -13.13 -23.27 -17.51
CA ASP A 347 -12.48 -22.36 -18.44
C ASP A 347 -11.16 -21.80 -17.88
N VAL A 348 -10.44 -21.01 -18.68
CA VAL A 348 -9.14 -20.44 -18.30
C VAL A 348 -9.21 -19.51 -17.08
N PHE A 349 -10.40 -19.01 -16.74
CA PHE A 349 -10.63 -18.14 -15.59
C PHE A 349 -11.06 -18.93 -14.34
N GLY A 350 -11.23 -20.24 -14.46
CA GLY A 350 -11.71 -21.12 -13.40
C GLY A 350 -13.24 -21.11 -13.25
N ASN A 351 -13.98 -20.63 -14.25
CA ASN A 351 -15.44 -20.73 -14.25
C ASN A 351 -15.86 -22.13 -14.68
N ARG A 352 -16.83 -22.71 -13.96
CA ARG A 352 -17.50 -23.93 -14.39
C ARG A 352 -18.47 -23.61 -15.53
N ALA A 353 -18.08 -23.99 -16.73
CA ALA A 353 -18.83 -23.74 -17.93
C ALA A 353 -19.42 -25.05 -18.48
N ARG A 354 -20.68 -24.99 -18.92
CA ARG A 354 -21.36 -26.06 -19.64
C ARG A 354 -21.54 -25.65 -21.10
N ARG A 355 -20.90 -26.37 -22.01
CA ARG A 355 -21.19 -26.24 -23.43
C ARG A 355 -22.32 -27.19 -23.80
N VAL A 356 -23.33 -26.66 -24.47
CA VAL A 356 -24.47 -27.42 -24.99
C VAL A 356 -24.47 -27.32 -26.51
N LEU A 357 -24.59 -28.46 -27.18
CA LEU A 357 -24.87 -28.55 -28.61
C LEU A 357 -26.29 -29.07 -28.79
N LEU A 358 -27.14 -28.24 -29.41
CA LEU A 358 -28.51 -28.58 -29.75
C LEU A 358 -28.57 -28.80 -31.26
N ASP A 359 -28.80 -30.05 -31.66
CA ASP A 359 -29.01 -30.45 -33.06
C ASP A 359 -30.48 -30.86 -33.33
N THR A 360 -31.37 -30.63 -32.36
CA THR A 360 -32.81 -30.88 -32.50
C THR A 360 -33.53 -29.55 -32.76
N PRO A 361 -34.44 -29.44 -33.74
CA PRO A 361 -35.15 -28.19 -34.00
C PRO A 361 -36.02 -27.73 -32.82
N PHE A 362 -35.88 -26.46 -32.40
CA PHE A 362 -36.71 -25.86 -31.35
C PHE A 362 -37.07 -24.41 -31.67
N LYS A 363 -38.18 -23.93 -31.09
CA LYS A 363 -38.59 -22.50 -31.13
C LYS A 363 -38.43 -21.80 -29.78
N GLU A 364 -38.34 -22.59 -28.71
CA GLU A 364 -38.20 -22.12 -27.35
C GLU A 364 -37.08 -22.89 -26.66
N LEU A 365 -36.17 -22.17 -26.02
CA LEU A 365 -35.14 -22.73 -25.17
C LEU A 365 -35.23 -22.10 -23.79
N ILE A 366 -35.60 -22.92 -22.80
CA ILE A 366 -35.62 -22.54 -21.40
C ILE A 366 -34.40 -23.19 -20.75
N ILE A 367 -33.58 -22.35 -20.12
CA ILE A 367 -32.43 -22.76 -19.31
C ILE A 367 -32.76 -22.36 -17.87
N GLU A 368 -32.83 -23.35 -16.99
CA GLU A 368 -33.10 -23.14 -15.56
C GLU A 368 -31.92 -23.67 -14.74
N SER A 369 -31.32 -22.80 -13.94
CA SER A 369 -30.29 -23.15 -12.96
C SER A 369 -30.83 -22.97 -11.55
N LYS A 370 -30.71 -24.03 -10.74
CA LYS A 370 -31.04 -24.02 -9.31
C LYS A 370 -29.79 -24.29 -8.52
N SER A 371 -29.43 -23.37 -7.64
CA SER A 371 -28.22 -23.45 -6.83
C SER A 371 -28.53 -23.26 -5.35
N ARG A 372 -27.91 -24.07 -4.50
CA ARG A 372 -27.85 -23.84 -3.05
C ARG A 372 -26.41 -23.64 -2.64
N LEU A 373 -26.13 -22.58 -1.91
CA LEU A 373 -24.77 -22.20 -1.55
C LEU A 373 -24.71 -21.51 -0.20
N GLU A 374 -23.53 -21.57 0.40
CA GLU A 374 -23.18 -20.90 1.65
C GLU A 374 -22.16 -19.79 1.37
N LEU A 375 -22.39 -18.62 1.93
CA LEU A 375 -21.45 -17.49 1.93
C LEU A 375 -20.93 -17.28 3.34
N LEU A 376 -19.61 -17.20 3.46
CA LEU A 376 -18.93 -16.89 4.70
C LEU A 376 -18.85 -15.37 4.84
N ASP A 377 -19.43 -14.84 5.90
CA ASP A 377 -19.15 -13.47 6.30
C ASP A 377 -17.66 -13.36 6.66
N THR A 378 -16.98 -12.41 6.06
CA THR A 378 -15.63 -12.06 6.46
C THR A 378 -15.59 -10.57 6.36
N ASP A 379 -15.07 -9.89 7.39
CA ASP A 379 -14.77 -8.47 7.20
C ASP A 379 -13.83 -8.40 5.97
N PRO A 380 -14.27 -7.73 4.90
CA PRO A 380 -13.57 -7.80 3.61
C PRO A 380 -12.14 -7.27 3.71
N LEU A 381 -11.86 -6.48 4.76
CA LEU A 381 -10.57 -5.90 5.11
C LEU A 381 -9.95 -6.52 6.39
N SER A 382 -10.53 -7.59 6.94
CA SER A 382 -10.09 -8.24 8.20
C SER A 382 -8.69 -8.84 8.12
N PHE A 383 -8.17 -9.03 6.91
CA PHE A 383 -6.84 -9.53 6.63
C PHE A 383 -5.76 -8.43 6.65
N ARG A 384 -6.10 -7.17 6.98
CA ARG A 384 -5.08 -6.18 7.29
C ARG A 384 -4.36 -6.57 8.60
N PRO A 385 -3.05 -6.88 8.60
CA PRO A 385 -2.21 -6.15 9.55
C PRO A 385 -2.46 -4.68 9.23
N LEU A 386 -2.73 -3.83 10.22
CA LEU A 386 -3.16 -2.44 10.01
C LEU A 386 -2.18 -1.57 9.17
N ARG A 387 -1.10 -2.13 8.58
CA ARG A 387 0.16 -1.44 8.26
C ARG A 387 0.82 -1.57 6.89
N ALA A 388 0.31 -2.36 5.96
CA ALA A 388 0.78 -2.28 4.57
C ALA A 388 -0.02 -1.18 3.85
N ARG A 389 0.62 -0.05 3.52
CA ARG A 389 0.07 0.94 2.60
C ARG A 389 0.63 0.63 1.22
N SER A 390 -0.15 -0.08 0.41
CA SER A 390 0.17 -0.20 -1.01
C SER A 390 -0.10 1.15 -1.67
N THR A 391 0.88 1.69 -2.41
CA THR A 391 0.73 2.95 -3.12
C THR A 391 0.65 2.73 -4.62
N ILE A 392 -0.06 3.61 -5.32
CA ILE A 392 -0.05 3.67 -6.79
C ILE A 392 1.14 4.56 -7.20
N PRO A 393 1.96 4.21 -8.21
CA PRO A 393 1.84 3.04 -9.08
C PRO A 393 2.28 1.74 -8.39
N LEU A 394 1.55 0.65 -8.67
CA LEU A 394 1.95 -0.68 -8.21
C LEU A 394 3.08 -1.25 -9.07
N VAL A 395 4.16 -1.67 -8.42
CA VAL A 395 5.27 -2.38 -9.06
C VAL A 395 5.10 -3.88 -8.83
N TRP A 396 4.89 -4.61 -9.92
CA TRP A 396 4.77 -6.07 -9.91
C TRP A 396 6.10 -6.70 -10.31
N MET A 397 6.51 -7.76 -9.61
CA MET A 397 7.65 -8.56 -10.03
C MET A 397 7.42 -9.09 -11.46
N PRO A 398 8.44 -9.27 -12.30
CA PRO A 398 8.25 -9.65 -13.71
C PRO A 398 7.34 -10.88 -13.90
N TRP A 399 7.49 -11.90 -13.05
CA TRP A 399 6.65 -13.11 -13.09
C TRP A 399 5.19 -12.84 -12.65
N GLN A 400 4.96 -11.97 -11.66
CA GLN A 400 3.62 -11.58 -11.24
C GLN A 400 2.93 -10.80 -12.34
N ARG A 401 3.64 -9.84 -12.95
CA ARG A 401 3.14 -9.07 -14.08
C ARG A 401 2.75 -9.97 -15.25
N GLN A 402 3.54 -11.01 -15.54
CA GLN A 402 3.21 -11.98 -16.58
C GLN A 402 1.92 -12.75 -16.27
N ILE A 403 1.72 -13.20 -15.03
CA ILE A 403 0.50 -13.92 -14.62
C ILE A 403 -0.73 -12.98 -14.62
N LEU A 404 -0.54 -11.74 -14.18
CA LEU A 404 -1.61 -10.74 -14.04
C LEU A 404 -1.88 -9.97 -15.34
N GLN A 405 -1.07 -10.14 -16.37
CA GLN A 405 -1.14 -9.39 -17.63
C GLN A 405 -2.55 -9.30 -18.22
N PRO A 406 -3.36 -10.37 -18.30
CA PRO A 406 -4.71 -10.29 -18.86
C PRO A 406 -5.66 -9.37 -18.09
N PHE A 407 -5.36 -9.10 -16.81
CA PHE A 407 -6.15 -8.25 -15.92
C PHE A 407 -5.54 -6.86 -15.73
N LEU A 408 -4.37 -6.60 -16.32
CA LEU A 408 -3.68 -5.30 -16.32
C LEU A 408 -3.90 -4.52 -17.63
N LEU A 409 -4.23 -5.21 -18.73
CA LEU A 409 -4.39 -4.56 -20.02
C LEU A 409 -5.72 -3.78 -20.09
N PRO A 410 -5.68 -2.46 -20.38
CA PRO A 410 -6.90 -1.68 -20.58
C PRO A 410 -7.68 -2.19 -21.80
N PRO A 411 -8.99 -1.91 -21.89
CA PRO A 411 -9.76 -2.21 -23.10
C PRO A 411 -9.19 -1.48 -24.31
N GLU A 412 -9.45 -2.02 -25.51
CA GLU A 412 -9.06 -1.37 -26.78
C GLU A 412 -9.90 -0.10 -26.97
N LEU A 413 -9.27 1.06 -26.78
CA LEU A 413 -9.82 2.40 -26.96
C LEU A 413 -8.82 3.27 -27.74
N ALA A 414 -9.25 4.42 -28.25
CA ALA A 414 -8.33 5.35 -28.88
C ALA A 414 -7.33 5.92 -27.86
N GLU A 415 -6.11 6.22 -28.32
CA GLU A 415 -5.04 6.71 -27.42
C GLU A 415 -5.42 8.02 -26.69
N SER A 416 -6.19 8.89 -27.35
CA SER A 416 -6.72 10.12 -26.74
C SER A 416 -7.73 9.83 -25.63
N GLU A 417 -8.59 8.83 -25.80
CA GLU A 417 -9.58 8.43 -24.80
C GLU A 417 -8.90 7.79 -23.59
N LEU A 418 -7.88 6.96 -23.83
CA LEU A 418 -7.06 6.36 -22.78
C LEU A 418 -6.31 7.41 -21.98
N ALA A 419 -5.76 8.44 -22.64
CA ALA A 419 -5.08 9.54 -21.97
C ALA A 419 -6.03 10.30 -21.03
N GLU A 420 -7.22 10.67 -21.50
CA GLU A 420 -8.21 11.38 -20.68
C GLU A 420 -8.69 10.53 -19.50
N LEU A 421 -8.98 9.24 -19.72
CA LEU A 421 -9.34 8.33 -18.62
C LEU A 421 -8.19 8.11 -17.63
N SER A 422 -6.94 8.16 -18.09
CA SER A 422 -5.76 8.06 -17.22
C SER A 422 -5.61 9.31 -16.34
N GLU A 423 -5.78 10.50 -16.92
CA GLU A 423 -5.81 11.75 -16.16
C GLU A 423 -6.94 11.73 -15.13
N TYR A 424 -8.16 11.37 -15.54
CA TYR A 424 -9.29 11.22 -14.64
C TYR A 424 -8.99 10.23 -13.51
N ALA A 425 -8.43 9.05 -13.81
CA ALA A 425 -8.04 8.06 -12.82
C ALA A 425 -6.98 8.60 -11.84
N MET A 426 -6.00 9.37 -12.33
CA MET A 426 -4.94 9.96 -11.50
C MET A 426 -5.46 11.02 -10.53
N THR A 427 -6.57 11.72 -10.83
CA THR A 427 -7.17 12.65 -9.86
C THR A 427 -7.59 11.97 -8.56
N PHE A 428 -8.07 10.73 -8.63
CA PHE A 428 -8.38 9.91 -7.46
C PHE A 428 -7.12 9.53 -6.69
N VAL A 429 -6.04 9.19 -7.40
CA VAL A 429 -4.75 8.85 -6.80
C VAL A 429 -4.20 10.04 -6.01
N GLU A 430 -4.16 11.22 -6.62
CA GLU A 430 -3.61 12.43 -6.02
C GLU A 430 -4.41 12.87 -4.78
N ARG A 431 -5.75 12.86 -4.87
CA ARG A 431 -6.60 13.31 -3.75
C ARG A 431 -6.65 12.34 -2.57
N ASN A 432 -6.23 11.09 -2.76
CA ASN A 432 -6.09 10.08 -1.69
C ASN A 432 -4.63 9.83 -1.30
N ASP A 433 -3.70 10.76 -1.61
CA ASP A 433 -2.28 10.67 -1.28
C ASP A 433 -1.65 9.33 -1.72
N TYR A 434 -2.05 8.87 -2.92
CA TYR A 434 -1.56 7.66 -3.57
C TYR A 434 -1.88 6.34 -2.84
N ASP A 435 -2.71 6.33 -1.80
CA ASP A 435 -3.13 5.08 -1.13
C ASP A 435 -3.98 4.23 -2.07
N LEU A 436 -3.58 2.98 -2.31
CA LEU A 436 -4.30 2.07 -3.19
C LEU A 436 -5.74 1.85 -2.73
N LEU A 437 -5.97 1.55 -1.45
CA LEU A 437 -7.29 1.17 -0.98
C LEU A 437 -8.21 2.40 -0.90
N ASP A 438 -7.73 3.52 -0.38
CA ASP A 438 -8.53 4.74 -0.31
C ASP A 438 -8.86 5.25 -1.72
N THR A 439 -7.91 5.19 -2.67
CA THR A 439 -8.17 5.49 -4.09
C THR A 439 -9.27 4.60 -4.66
N LEU A 440 -9.23 3.29 -4.40
CA LEU A 440 -10.24 2.35 -4.92
C LEU A 440 -11.61 2.54 -4.27
N LEU A 441 -11.66 2.82 -2.97
CA LEU A 441 -12.89 3.11 -2.24
C LEU A 441 -13.53 4.41 -2.72
N ASP A 442 -12.72 5.44 -2.92
CA ASP A 442 -13.16 6.73 -3.41
C ASP A 442 -13.62 6.67 -4.87
N LEU A 443 -12.89 5.95 -5.73
CA LEU A 443 -13.33 5.68 -7.10
C LEU A 443 -14.67 4.92 -7.13
N ASN A 444 -14.87 3.98 -6.20
CA ASN A 444 -16.15 3.26 -6.05
C ASN A 444 -17.29 4.20 -5.66
N ALA A 445 -17.05 5.06 -4.68
CA ALA A 445 -18.03 6.03 -4.18
C ALA A 445 -18.37 7.07 -5.24
N SER A 446 -17.39 7.64 -5.95
CA SER A 446 -17.65 8.63 -6.99
C SER A 446 -18.42 8.07 -8.17
N ILE A 447 -18.20 6.81 -8.59
CA ILE A 447 -19.04 6.22 -9.63
C ILE A 447 -20.50 6.11 -9.15
N PHE A 448 -20.70 5.70 -7.90
CA PHE A 448 -22.05 5.62 -7.31
C PHE A 448 -22.75 6.98 -7.20
N ASP A 449 -22.02 8.01 -6.77
CA ASP A 449 -22.58 9.33 -6.50
C ASP A 449 -22.78 10.18 -7.77
N GLU A 450 -21.87 10.06 -8.75
CA GLU A 450 -21.85 10.92 -9.94
C GLU A 450 -22.53 10.33 -11.17
N TYR A 451 -22.74 9.00 -11.24
CA TYR A 451 -23.27 8.33 -12.44
C TYR A 451 -24.71 7.88 -12.24
N GLU A 452 -25.58 8.25 -13.18
CA GLU A 452 -27.00 7.92 -13.13
C GLU A 452 -27.26 6.47 -13.61
N TYR A 453 -27.84 5.64 -12.74
CA TYR A 453 -28.33 4.32 -13.14
C TYR A 453 -29.57 4.46 -14.03
N LYS A 454 -29.47 4.08 -15.31
CA LYS A 454 -30.56 4.21 -16.28
C LYS A 454 -30.61 3.03 -17.25
N GLN A 455 -31.63 2.18 -17.09
CA GLN A 455 -31.91 1.09 -18.04
C GLN A 455 -32.19 1.63 -19.45
N GLY A 456 -31.67 0.92 -20.47
CA GLY A 456 -31.84 1.28 -21.88
C GLY A 456 -31.00 2.47 -22.35
N ALA A 457 -30.15 3.05 -21.49
CA ALA A 457 -29.25 4.14 -21.89
C ALA A 457 -28.04 3.66 -22.72
N THR A 458 -27.71 2.37 -22.64
CA THR A 458 -26.48 1.76 -23.16
C THR A 458 -26.77 0.46 -23.89
N ASN A 459 -25.78 -0.04 -24.63
CA ASN A 459 -25.85 -1.29 -25.37
C ASN A 459 -24.53 -2.08 -25.23
N VAL A 460 -24.45 -3.26 -25.83
CA VAL A 460 -23.28 -4.16 -25.73
C VAL A 460 -21.97 -3.60 -26.31
N PHE A 461 -22.04 -2.51 -27.09
CA PHE A 461 -20.90 -1.81 -27.67
C PHE A 461 -20.52 -0.55 -26.91
N THR A 462 -21.27 -0.18 -25.86
CA THR A 462 -20.95 0.98 -25.03
C THR A 462 -19.58 0.80 -24.37
N THR A 463 -18.68 1.75 -24.61
CA THR A 463 -17.31 1.72 -24.09
C THR A 463 -17.22 2.35 -22.70
N ALA A 464 -16.12 2.11 -21.98
CA ALA A 464 -15.85 2.81 -20.73
C ALA A 464 -15.78 4.34 -20.91
N PHE A 465 -15.25 4.81 -22.05
CA PHE A 465 -15.18 6.23 -22.37
C PHE A 465 -16.58 6.84 -22.57
N ASP A 466 -17.48 6.14 -23.25
CA ASP A 466 -18.87 6.60 -23.43
C ASP A 466 -19.57 6.80 -22.08
N VAL A 467 -19.36 5.90 -21.13
CA VAL A 467 -19.96 5.96 -19.78
C VAL A 467 -19.37 7.13 -19.00
N TYR A 468 -18.05 7.30 -19.05
CA TYR A 468 -17.34 8.44 -18.48
C TYR A 468 -17.84 9.78 -19.05
N ALA A 469 -18.07 9.88 -20.35
CA ALA A 469 -18.53 11.10 -20.99
C ALA A 469 -20.02 11.40 -20.70
N ASN A 470 -20.87 10.36 -20.71
CA ASN A 470 -22.32 10.52 -20.58
C ASN A 470 -22.84 10.46 -19.13
N ARG A 471 -22.02 9.99 -18.18
CA ARG A 471 -22.35 9.83 -16.75
C ARG A 471 -23.64 9.04 -16.49
N ARG A 472 -23.95 8.06 -17.34
CA ARG A 472 -25.14 7.20 -17.23
C ARG A 472 -24.85 5.80 -17.73
N GLY A 473 -25.48 4.79 -17.12
CA GLY A 473 -25.31 3.40 -17.51
C GLY A 473 -26.06 2.42 -16.62
N VAL A 474 -25.76 1.14 -16.81
CA VAL A 474 -26.21 0.04 -15.94
C VAL A 474 -25.02 -0.58 -15.19
N CYS A 475 -25.27 -1.60 -14.36
CA CYS A 475 -24.24 -2.21 -13.52
C CYS A 475 -23.05 -2.78 -14.32
N GLN A 476 -23.31 -3.34 -15.51
CA GLN A 476 -22.26 -3.76 -16.44
C GLN A 476 -21.34 -2.60 -16.83
N ASP A 477 -21.91 -1.43 -17.12
CA ASP A 477 -21.18 -0.26 -17.60
C ASP A 477 -20.30 0.33 -16.50
N PHE A 478 -20.84 0.44 -15.29
CA PHE A 478 -20.10 0.92 -14.13
C PHE A 478 -18.95 -0.01 -13.75
N ALA A 479 -19.18 -1.33 -13.82
CA ALA A 479 -18.12 -2.31 -13.62
C ALA A 479 -17.02 -2.20 -14.69
N ASN A 480 -17.38 -2.05 -15.97
CA ASN A 480 -16.41 -1.89 -17.05
C ASN A 480 -15.61 -0.58 -16.94
N LEU A 481 -16.25 0.53 -16.57
CA LEU A 481 -15.57 1.80 -16.31
C LEU A 481 -14.57 1.67 -15.16
N PHE A 482 -15.01 1.13 -14.01
CA PHE A 482 -14.13 0.91 -12.86
C PHE A 482 -12.93 0.02 -13.21
N ILE A 483 -13.15 -1.07 -13.97
CA ILE A 483 -12.06 -1.93 -14.46
C ILE A 483 -11.10 -1.14 -15.35
N CYS A 484 -11.61 -0.32 -16.27
CA CYS A 484 -10.77 0.48 -17.15
C CYS A 484 -9.87 1.43 -16.36
N LEU A 485 -10.45 2.21 -15.45
CA LEU A 485 -9.70 3.17 -14.62
C LEU A 485 -8.64 2.48 -13.77
N THR A 486 -8.99 1.40 -13.08
CA THR A 486 -8.03 0.68 -12.22
C THR A 486 -6.89 0.03 -13.00
N ARG A 487 -7.15 -0.47 -14.20
CA ARG A 487 -6.10 -1.01 -15.08
C ARG A 487 -5.15 0.07 -15.59
N LEU A 488 -5.66 1.26 -15.91
CA LEU A 488 -4.82 2.42 -16.25
C LEU A 488 -3.90 2.82 -15.10
N LEU A 489 -4.32 2.63 -13.86
CA LEU A 489 -3.50 2.83 -12.65
C LEU A 489 -2.53 1.66 -12.34
N GLY A 490 -2.46 0.64 -13.19
CA GLY A 490 -1.60 -0.53 -12.99
C GLY A 490 -2.13 -1.53 -11.93
N VAL A 491 -3.41 -1.43 -11.58
CA VAL A 491 -4.07 -2.33 -10.62
C VAL A 491 -4.82 -3.44 -11.39
N PRO A 492 -4.51 -4.74 -11.15
CA PRO A 492 -5.18 -5.82 -11.86
C PRO A 492 -6.65 -5.91 -11.43
N SER A 493 -7.55 -5.88 -12.42
CA SER A 493 -8.98 -5.90 -12.19
C SER A 493 -9.67 -6.89 -13.13
N ARG A 494 -10.69 -7.58 -12.63
CA ARG A 494 -11.49 -8.54 -13.39
C ARG A 494 -12.98 -8.29 -13.21
N TYR A 495 -13.73 -8.54 -14.26
CA TYR A 495 -15.18 -8.45 -14.29
C TYR A 495 -15.78 -9.64 -13.54
N VAL A 496 -16.85 -9.40 -12.80
CA VAL A 496 -17.59 -10.43 -12.09
C VAL A 496 -19.07 -10.34 -12.44
N CYS A 497 -19.64 -11.48 -12.81
CA CYS A 497 -21.06 -11.65 -13.00
C CYS A 497 -21.61 -12.59 -11.91
N GLY A 498 -22.78 -12.25 -11.39
CA GLY A 498 -23.42 -13.07 -10.38
C GLY A 498 -24.79 -12.56 -9.97
N TYR A 499 -25.15 -12.81 -8.73
CA TYR A 499 -26.43 -12.44 -8.17
C TYR A 499 -26.27 -11.61 -6.91
N ILE A 500 -27.24 -10.72 -6.65
CA ILE A 500 -27.30 -9.93 -5.43
C ILE A 500 -28.59 -10.20 -4.68
N TYR A 501 -28.49 -10.43 -3.37
CA TYR A 501 -29.65 -10.45 -2.48
C TYR A 501 -29.96 -9.03 -1.99
N THR A 502 -31.08 -8.46 -2.41
CA THR A 502 -31.48 -7.08 -2.07
C THR A 502 -32.49 -6.98 -0.92
N GLY A 503 -32.74 -8.08 -0.20
CA GLY A 503 -33.73 -8.10 0.89
C GLY A 503 -35.19 -8.04 0.41
N PRO A 504 -36.15 -7.87 1.34
CA PRO A 504 -37.55 -7.64 0.99
C PRO A 504 -37.68 -6.33 0.19
N LYS A 505 -38.36 -6.34 -0.95
CA LYS A 505 -38.53 -5.19 -1.86
C LYS A 505 -39.03 -3.95 -1.11
N HIS A 506 -38.18 -2.94 -0.93
CA HIS A 506 -38.55 -1.60 -0.45
C HIS A 506 -38.44 -0.59 -1.60
N GLU A 507 -39.28 0.45 -1.58
CA GLU A 507 -39.44 1.43 -2.68
C GLU A 507 -38.17 2.23 -3.04
N ASN A 508 -37.13 2.22 -2.20
CA ASN A 508 -35.89 2.97 -2.40
C ASN A 508 -34.68 2.17 -2.93
N HIS A 509 -34.85 0.88 -3.28
CA HIS A 509 -33.77 0.14 -3.94
C HIS A 509 -33.73 0.49 -5.43
N ARG A 510 -32.71 1.28 -5.83
CA ARG A 510 -32.29 1.41 -7.22
C ARG A 510 -31.71 0.08 -7.69
N GLN A 511 -32.56 -0.91 -7.98
CA GLN A 511 -32.35 -2.00 -8.95
C GLN A 511 -33.32 -3.17 -8.66
N SER A 512 -34.14 -3.47 -9.64
CA SER A 512 -35.03 -4.64 -9.70
C SER A 512 -34.51 -5.57 -10.79
N GLU A 513 -33.48 -6.37 -10.50
CA GLU A 513 -33.04 -7.54 -11.28
C GLU A 513 -31.99 -8.26 -10.43
N ALA A 514 -32.23 -9.53 -10.05
CA ALA A 514 -31.33 -10.23 -9.13
C ALA A 514 -30.01 -10.67 -9.79
N SER A 515 -29.86 -10.52 -11.11
CA SER A 515 -28.56 -10.61 -11.81
C SER A 515 -27.80 -9.30 -11.70
N HIS A 516 -26.53 -9.37 -11.30
CA HIS A 516 -25.69 -8.20 -11.06
C HIS A 516 -24.28 -8.37 -11.62
N ALA A 517 -23.62 -7.23 -11.82
CA ALA A 517 -22.24 -7.15 -12.27
C ALA A 517 -21.44 -6.21 -11.37
N TRP A 518 -20.23 -6.63 -11.02
CA TRP A 518 -19.32 -5.85 -10.18
C TRP A 518 -17.86 -6.16 -10.55
N VAL A 519 -16.92 -5.55 -9.83
CA VAL A 519 -15.48 -5.67 -10.12
C VAL A 519 -14.79 -6.43 -9.00
N GLN A 520 -13.83 -7.28 -9.35
CA GLN A 520 -12.82 -7.75 -8.39
C GLN A 520 -11.46 -7.15 -8.72
N VAL A 521 -10.81 -6.56 -7.73
CA VAL A 521 -9.47 -5.98 -7.82
C VAL A 521 -8.49 -6.86 -7.05
N TYR A 522 -7.33 -7.13 -7.63
CA TYR A 522 -6.28 -7.89 -6.96
C TYR A 522 -5.43 -6.98 -6.09
N LEU A 523 -5.54 -7.17 -4.77
CA LEU A 523 -4.76 -6.43 -3.79
C LEU A 523 -3.55 -7.28 -3.35
N PRO A 524 -2.32 -6.71 -3.28
CA PRO A 524 -1.15 -7.41 -2.74
C PRO A 524 -1.45 -8.02 -1.37
N GLU A 525 -1.00 -9.25 -1.15
CA GLU A 525 -1.14 -10.02 0.11
C GLU A 525 -2.59 -10.34 0.56
N ILE A 526 -3.61 -9.73 -0.06
CA ILE A 526 -5.02 -9.88 0.28
C ILE A 526 -5.75 -10.74 -0.76
N GLY A 527 -5.34 -10.64 -2.03
CA GLY A 527 -5.97 -11.31 -3.17
C GLY A 527 -7.13 -10.53 -3.78
N TRP A 528 -8.00 -11.22 -4.50
CA TRP A 528 -9.14 -10.61 -5.20
C TRP A 528 -10.23 -10.14 -4.24
N LYS A 529 -10.56 -8.84 -4.29
CA LYS A 529 -11.60 -8.20 -3.48
C LYS A 529 -12.62 -7.49 -4.33
N GLY A 530 -13.90 -7.64 -3.98
CA GLY A 530 -15.00 -7.15 -4.78
C GLY A 530 -15.42 -5.72 -4.40
N PHE A 531 -15.62 -4.90 -5.42
CA PHE A 531 -16.13 -3.54 -5.36
C PHE A 531 -17.37 -3.46 -6.25
N ASP A 532 -18.46 -2.92 -5.70
CA ASP A 532 -19.73 -2.71 -6.39
C ASP A 532 -19.96 -1.21 -6.62
N PRO A 533 -19.58 -0.66 -7.79
CA PRO A 533 -19.74 0.76 -8.08
C PRO A 533 -21.19 1.16 -8.32
N THR A 534 -22.10 0.20 -8.53
CA THR A 534 -23.53 0.50 -8.71
C THR A 534 -24.20 0.83 -7.38
N ASN A 535 -23.67 0.26 -6.28
CA ASN A 535 -24.20 0.42 -4.93
C ASN A 535 -23.25 1.18 -3.99
N GLY A 536 -22.04 1.52 -4.45
CA GLY A 536 -21.03 2.23 -3.65
C GLY A 536 -20.44 1.40 -2.50
N ILE A 537 -20.60 0.07 -2.52
CA ILE A 537 -20.21 -0.81 -1.41
C ILE A 537 -19.12 -1.82 -1.81
N LEU A 538 -18.43 -2.36 -0.81
CA LEU A 538 -17.63 -3.58 -0.96
C LEU A 538 -18.53 -4.80 -0.98
N THR A 539 -18.20 -5.81 -1.78
CA THR A 539 -18.99 -7.04 -1.84
C THR A 539 -18.88 -7.85 -0.55
N GLN A 540 -20.00 -8.35 -0.06
CA GLN A 540 -20.08 -9.16 1.16
C GLN A 540 -20.95 -10.42 0.91
N THR A 541 -21.58 -10.93 1.96
CA THR A 541 -22.46 -12.12 1.94
C THR A 541 -23.77 -11.97 1.16
N GLU A 542 -23.92 -10.88 0.41
CA GLU A 542 -25.10 -10.64 -0.44
C GLU A 542 -24.76 -10.79 -1.92
N HIS A 543 -23.48 -10.88 -2.27
CA HIS A 543 -22.98 -11.02 -3.64
C HIS A 543 -22.57 -12.47 -3.92
N ILE A 544 -23.39 -13.17 -4.69
CA ILE A 544 -23.18 -14.57 -5.09
C ILE A 544 -22.42 -14.57 -6.40
N ARG A 545 -21.15 -14.97 -6.38
CA ARG A 545 -20.30 -14.98 -7.58
C ARG A 545 -20.61 -16.18 -8.45
N VAL A 546 -20.82 -15.93 -9.75
CA VAL A 546 -21.03 -17.00 -10.73
C VAL A 546 -19.83 -17.15 -11.65
N ALA A 547 -19.47 -16.08 -12.35
CA ALA A 547 -18.39 -16.12 -13.32
C ALA A 547 -17.49 -14.89 -13.20
N VAL A 548 -16.22 -15.05 -13.57
CA VAL A 548 -15.22 -13.97 -13.66
C VAL A 548 -14.54 -13.97 -15.02
N GLY A 549 -14.08 -12.80 -15.45
CA GLY A 549 -13.46 -12.65 -16.76
C GLY A 549 -12.72 -11.34 -16.90
N ARG A 550 -12.09 -11.09 -18.05
CA ARG A 550 -11.43 -9.78 -18.28
C ARG A 550 -12.47 -8.68 -18.53
N ASN A 551 -13.58 -9.04 -19.14
CA ASN A 551 -14.71 -8.16 -19.45
C ASN A 551 -16.00 -8.98 -19.46
N TYR A 552 -17.11 -8.35 -19.85
CA TYR A 552 -18.42 -9.00 -19.87
C TYR A 552 -18.44 -10.28 -20.74
N MET A 553 -17.78 -10.31 -21.91
CA MET A 553 -17.79 -11.45 -22.85
C MET A 553 -17.25 -12.75 -22.23
N ASP A 554 -16.24 -12.61 -21.37
CA ASP A 554 -15.61 -13.73 -20.68
C ASP A 554 -16.49 -14.28 -19.54
N ALA A 555 -17.45 -13.50 -19.02
CA ALA A 555 -18.23 -13.82 -17.82
C ALA A 555 -19.75 -13.86 -18.02
N THR A 556 -20.27 -13.59 -19.22
CA THR A 556 -21.72 -13.61 -19.49
C THR A 556 -22.35 -14.95 -19.06
N PRO A 557 -23.48 -14.94 -18.31
CA PRO A 557 -24.13 -16.15 -17.79
C PRO A 557 -24.54 -17.14 -18.87
N THR A 558 -25.09 -16.64 -19.97
CA THR A 558 -25.48 -17.43 -21.14
C THR A 558 -25.01 -16.73 -22.41
N SER A 559 -24.33 -17.48 -23.28
CA SER A 559 -24.06 -17.05 -24.64
C SER A 559 -24.34 -18.19 -25.60
N GLY A 560 -24.61 -17.86 -26.86
CA GLY A 560 -24.89 -18.87 -27.86
C GLY A 560 -24.59 -18.40 -29.27
N THR A 561 -24.38 -19.36 -30.15
CA THR A 561 -24.24 -19.15 -31.59
C THR A 561 -25.25 -20.05 -32.28
N ILE A 562 -26.11 -19.42 -33.08
CA ILE A 562 -27.08 -20.10 -33.93
C ILE A 562 -26.40 -20.32 -35.28
N PHE A 563 -26.32 -21.57 -35.72
CA PHE A 563 -25.69 -21.91 -37.00
C PHE A 563 -26.70 -21.99 -38.13
N VAL A 564 -27.89 -22.52 -37.86
CA VAL A 564 -28.94 -22.76 -38.86
C VAL A 564 -30.31 -22.48 -38.27
N GLY A 565 -31.12 -21.76 -39.05
CA GLY A 565 -32.42 -21.26 -38.60
C GLY A 565 -32.27 -20.06 -37.67
N GLY A 566 -33.25 -19.85 -36.81
CA GLY A 566 -33.31 -18.65 -35.99
C GLY A 566 -33.69 -17.39 -36.78
N GLY A 567 -33.98 -16.33 -36.04
CA GLY A 567 -34.54 -15.09 -36.55
C GLY A 567 -34.61 -14.07 -35.41
N ALA A 568 -35.61 -13.19 -35.43
CA ALA A 568 -35.86 -12.31 -34.29
C ALA A 568 -36.03 -13.14 -33.01
N GLU A 569 -35.30 -12.76 -31.97
CA GLU A 569 -35.33 -13.40 -30.67
C GLU A 569 -35.94 -12.47 -29.62
N ARG A 570 -36.65 -13.07 -28.67
CA ARG A 570 -37.09 -12.41 -27.44
C ARG A 570 -36.50 -13.16 -26.26
N LEU A 571 -35.88 -12.41 -25.36
CA LEU A 571 -35.23 -12.92 -24.17
C LEU A 571 -36.06 -12.55 -22.93
N GLU A 572 -36.32 -13.52 -22.07
CA GLU A 572 -36.90 -13.32 -20.74
C GLU A 572 -35.97 -13.91 -19.70
N VAL A 573 -35.60 -13.11 -18.70
CA VAL A 573 -34.72 -13.52 -17.61
C VAL A 573 -35.45 -13.28 -16.29
N ASP A 574 -35.62 -14.35 -15.49
CA ASP A 574 -36.13 -14.29 -14.12
C ASP A 574 -35.05 -14.85 -13.19
N VAL A 575 -34.67 -14.06 -12.18
CA VAL A 575 -33.69 -14.47 -11.18
C VAL A 575 -34.27 -14.22 -9.81
N ARG A 576 -34.19 -15.25 -8.95
CA ARG A 576 -34.64 -15.19 -7.55
C ARG A 576 -33.52 -15.64 -6.64
N VAL A 577 -33.26 -14.85 -5.61
CA VAL A 577 -32.29 -15.15 -4.57
C VAL A 577 -33.03 -15.11 -3.25
N GLU A 578 -33.13 -16.26 -2.59
CA GLU A 578 -33.89 -16.43 -1.35
C GLU A 578 -32.97 -16.96 -0.25
N PRO A 579 -32.97 -16.37 0.95
CA PRO A 579 -32.26 -16.92 2.07
C PRO A 579 -32.91 -18.24 2.50
N ILE A 580 -32.09 -19.21 2.90
CA ILE A 580 -32.55 -20.51 3.42
C ILE A 580 -31.90 -20.78 4.78
N ASP A 581 -32.53 -21.63 5.60
CA ASP A 581 -32.09 -21.93 6.96
C ASP A 581 -30.84 -22.86 7.04
#